data_AF-A0A0A8JDQ8-F1
#
_entry.id   AF-A0A0A8JDQ8-F1
#
_cell.length_a   1.000
_cell.length_b   1.000
_cell.length_c   1.000
_cell.angle_alpha   90.00
_cell.angle_beta   90.00
_cell.angle_gamma   90.00
#
_symmetry.space_group_name_H-M   'P 1'
#
loop_
_entity.id
_entity.type
_entity.pdbx_description
1 polymer ?
#
loop_
_entity_poly.entity_id
_entity_poly.type
_entity_poly.pdbx_seq_one_letter_code
_entity_poly.pdbx_strand_id
1 'polypeptide(L)'
;MDLRDLAQAIRKKLNRIIAIGILSLICGGLISYFLPPKYTAQTELLVNSSTGNNPSMSEIDTNIRLIETYKRIMKSDRMGSKLASALLGGAVAAQVFNVGNGAGFSVGEVIEVCEAITGRKADVKFEERRQGDPAYLVASNEKIKERLGWQPTYNLPDMIRTAWKWHSSLSDE
;
A
#
# COMPACT_ATOMS: atom_id res chain seq x y z
N MET A 1 -8.19 -8.06 62.55
CA MET A 1 -9.44 -7.78 61.81
C MET A 1 -9.93 -9.12 61.30
N ASP A 2 -11.05 -9.61 61.81
CA ASP A 2 -11.54 -10.96 61.54
C ASP A 2 -12.03 -11.09 60.08
N LEU A 3 -11.81 -12.24 59.44
CA LEU A 3 -12.24 -12.46 58.05
C LEU A 3 -13.77 -12.31 57.90
N ARG A 4 -14.51 -12.59 58.98
CA ARG A 4 -15.97 -12.45 59.03
C ARG A 4 -16.40 -10.99 58.97
N ASP A 5 -15.68 -10.10 59.66
CA ASP A 5 -15.95 -8.66 59.64
C ASP A 5 -15.70 -8.05 58.25
N LEU A 6 -14.66 -8.52 57.56
CA LEU A 6 -14.34 -8.09 56.19
C LEU A 6 -15.44 -8.54 55.21
N ALA A 7 -15.88 -9.80 55.30
CA ALA A 7 -16.95 -10.33 54.45
C ALA A 7 -18.28 -9.58 54.66
N GLN A 8 -18.59 -9.23 55.91
CA GLN A 8 -19.80 -8.49 56.26
C GLN A 8 -19.75 -7.02 55.80
N ALA A 9 -18.57 -6.39 55.91
CA ALA A 9 -18.32 -5.04 55.40
C ALA A 9 -18.43 -4.97 53.85
N ILE A 10 -17.89 -5.95 53.14
CA ILE A 10 -18.01 -6.08 51.68
C ILE A 10 -19.47 -6.30 51.30
N ARG A 11 -20.18 -7.23 51.96
CA ARG A 11 -21.59 -7.52 51.67
C ARG A 11 -22.50 -6.30 51.86
N LYS A 12 -22.24 -5.48 52.89
CA LYS A 12 -23.00 -4.23 53.15
C LYS A 12 -22.76 -3.14 52.09
N LYS A 13 -21.59 -3.16 51.42
CA LYS A 13 -21.21 -2.17 50.41
C LYS A 13 -21.21 -2.72 48.97
N LEU A 14 -21.55 -4.00 48.79
CA LEU A 14 -21.44 -4.73 47.52
C LEU A 14 -22.20 -4.05 46.38
N ASN A 15 -23.43 -3.58 46.64
CA ASN A 15 -24.23 -2.88 45.65
C ASN A 15 -23.59 -1.58 45.17
N ARG A 16 -22.86 -0.86 46.04
CA ARG A 16 -22.14 0.36 45.66
C ARG A 16 -20.91 0.04 44.81
N ILE A 17 -20.21 -1.04 45.13
CA ILE A 17 -19.04 -1.50 44.37
C ILE A 17 -19.46 -1.92 42.95
N ILE A 18 -20.54 -2.71 42.85
CA ILE A 18 -21.08 -3.13 41.54
C ILE A 18 -21.58 -1.92 40.76
N ALA A 19 -22.30 -0.99 41.38
CA ALA A 19 -22.80 0.21 40.71
C ALA A 19 -21.68 1.10 40.16
N ILE A 20 -20.58 1.29 40.91
CA ILE A 20 -19.41 2.05 40.45
C ILE A 20 -18.73 1.34 39.29
N GLY A 21 -18.62 0.01 39.34
CA GLY A 21 -18.03 -0.79 38.25
C GLY A 21 -18.86 -0.74 36.96
N ILE A 22 -20.19 -0.79 37.06
CA ILE A 22 -21.08 -0.65 35.91
C ILE A 22 -20.99 0.76 35.33
N LEU A 23 -20.98 1.79 36.18
CA LEU A 23 -20.89 3.19 35.76
C LEU A 23 -19.58 3.49 35.02
N SER A 24 -18.45 2.95 35.52
CA SER A 24 -17.16 3.15 34.83
C SER A 24 -17.12 2.44 33.47
N LEU A 25 -17.74 1.26 33.35
CA LEU A 25 -17.83 0.52 32.09
C LEU A 25 -18.65 1.29 31.04
N ILE A 26 -19.81 1.83 31.45
CA ILE A 26 -20.69 2.60 30.58
C ILE A 26 -20.00 3.89 30.11
N CYS A 27 -19.37 4.63 31.03
CA CYS A 27 -18.62 5.84 30.69
C CYS A 27 -17.46 5.54 29.73
N GLY A 28 -16.69 4.47 29.97
CA GLY A 28 -15.60 4.05 29.08
C GLY A 28 -16.09 3.68 27.68
N GLY A 29 -17.20 2.94 27.58
CA GLY A 29 -17.82 2.57 26.31
C GLY A 29 -18.34 3.78 25.53
N LEU A 30 -18.97 4.74 26.21
CA LEU A 30 -19.46 5.98 25.58
C LEU A 30 -18.30 6.84 25.07
N ILE A 31 -17.26 7.05 25.88
CA ILE A 31 -16.07 7.80 25.45
C ILE A 31 -15.41 7.12 24.24
N SER A 32 -15.27 5.79 24.26
CA SER A 32 -14.69 5.05 23.14
C SER A 32 -15.56 5.10 21.88
N TYR A 33 -16.89 5.18 22.01
CA TYR A 33 -17.81 5.27 20.86
C TYR A 33 -17.74 6.63 20.17
N PHE A 34 -17.60 7.72 20.93
CA PHE A 34 -17.55 9.08 20.39
C PHE A 34 -16.14 9.53 19.98
N LEU A 35 -15.08 8.83 20.38
CA LEU A 35 -13.73 9.11 19.88
C LEU A 35 -13.53 8.48 18.50
N PRO A 36 -13.16 9.25 17.47
CA PRO A 36 -12.82 8.68 16.17
C PRO A 36 -11.57 7.80 16.31
N PRO A 37 -11.55 6.59 15.73
CA PRO A 37 -10.35 5.76 15.74
C PRO A 37 -9.21 6.48 15.02
N LYS A 38 -8.13 6.76 15.74
CA LYS A 38 -6.94 7.41 15.18
C LYS A 38 -6.06 6.33 14.54
N TYR A 39 -6.27 6.09 13.25
CA TYR A 39 -5.37 5.27 12.45
C TYR A 39 -4.13 6.09 12.06
N THR A 40 -3.11 6.07 12.91
CA THR A 40 -1.79 6.63 12.55
C THR A 40 -0.98 5.55 11.85
N ALA A 41 -0.95 5.60 10.52
CA ALA A 41 0.01 4.85 9.72
C ALA A 41 1.37 5.56 9.80
N GLN A 42 2.31 5.01 10.56
CA GLN A 42 3.70 5.47 10.57
C GLN A 42 4.38 4.84 9.36
N THR A 43 4.75 5.65 8.37
CA THR A 43 5.53 5.17 7.22
C THR A 43 6.99 5.50 7.52
N GLU A 44 7.75 4.51 7.99
CA GLU A 44 9.19 4.65 8.13
C GLU A 44 9.80 4.50 6.73
N LEU A 45 10.40 5.58 6.22
CA LEU A 45 11.04 5.57 4.91
C LEU A 45 12.37 4.82 5.03
N LEU A 46 12.33 3.51 4.79
CA LEU A 46 13.53 2.69 4.73
C LEU A 46 14.28 2.99 3.43
N VAL A 47 15.35 3.77 3.53
CA VAL A 47 16.27 4.02 2.42
C VAL A 47 17.25 2.85 2.35
N ASN A 48 17.11 1.99 1.35
CA ASN A 48 18.09 0.94 1.08
C ASN A 48 19.23 1.50 0.22
N SER A 49 20.35 1.87 0.83
CA SER A 49 21.59 2.19 0.12
C SER A 49 22.39 0.90 -0.10
N SER A 50 22.29 0.28 -1.28
CA SER A 50 23.08 -0.93 -1.60
C SER A 50 24.58 -0.63 -1.77
N THR A 51 24.92 0.64 -1.98
CA THR A 51 26.29 1.17 -2.06
C THR A 51 26.45 2.18 -0.92
N GLY A 52 27.57 2.17 -0.22
CA GLY A 52 27.84 3.04 0.96
C GLY A 52 27.89 4.55 0.69
N ASN A 53 27.29 5.02 -0.41
CA ASN A 53 27.11 6.42 -0.73
C ASN A 53 25.69 6.86 -0.36
N ASN A 54 25.56 8.04 0.23
CA ASN A 54 24.27 8.66 0.45
C ASN A 54 23.58 8.91 -0.90
N PRO A 55 22.31 8.49 -1.09
CA PRO A 55 21.57 8.77 -2.31
C PRO A 55 21.45 10.29 -2.52
N SER A 56 21.55 10.71 -3.78
CA SER A 56 21.41 12.11 -4.16
C SER A 56 19.98 12.59 -3.91
N MET A 57 19.82 13.89 -3.66
CA MET A 57 18.49 14.49 -3.44
C MET A 57 17.53 14.24 -4.62
N SER A 58 18.06 14.15 -5.84
CA SER A 58 17.29 13.84 -7.05
C SER A 58 16.74 12.41 -7.07
N GLU A 59 17.54 11.43 -6.64
CA GLU A 59 17.09 10.03 -6.51
C GLU A 59 16.02 9.89 -5.43
N ILE A 60 16.18 10.61 -4.31
CA ILE A 60 15.20 10.65 -3.24
C ILE A 60 13.87 11.24 -3.73
N ASP A 61 13.90 12.39 -4.43
CA ASP A 61 12.69 13.03 -4.97
C ASP A 61 11.98 12.14 -5.99
N THR A 62 12.74 11.48 -6.87
CA THR A 62 12.19 10.53 -7.85
C THR A 62 11.50 9.35 -7.18
N ASN A 63 12.12 8.77 -6.15
CA ASN A 63 11.54 7.68 -5.38
C ASN A 63 10.28 8.11 -4.61
N ILE A 64 10.27 9.31 -4.04
CA ILE A 64 9.09 9.87 -3.38
C ILE A 64 7.95 10.07 -4.38
N ARG A 65 8.23 10.62 -5.57
CA ARG A 65 7.25 10.77 -6.65
C ARG A 65 6.68 9.44 -7.11
N LEU A 66 7.51 8.39 -7.18
CA LEU A 66 7.06 7.02 -7.46
C LEU A 66 6.08 6.53 -6.38
N ILE A 67 6.42 6.68 -5.10
CA ILE A 67 5.54 6.27 -3.99
C ILE A 67 4.19 7.00 -4.05
N GLU A 68 4.19 8.32 -4.24
CA GLU A 68 2.95 9.11 -4.32
C GLU A 68 2.12 8.74 -5.56
N THR A 69 2.77 8.44 -6.69
CA THR A 69 2.09 7.96 -7.89
C THR A 69 1.41 6.61 -7.63
N TYR A 70 2.10 5.67 -6.98
CA TYR A 70 1.54 4.36 -6.62
C TYR A 70 0.37 4.50 -5.65
N LYS A 71 0.50 5.36 -4.64
CA LYS A 71 -0.57 5.68 -3.69
C LYS A 71 -1.80 6.26 -4.40
N ARG A 72 -1.60 7.14 -5.38
CA ARG A 72 -2.68 7.72 -6.19
C ARG A 72 -3.36 6.67 -7.08
N ILE A 73 -2.60 5.75 -7.67
CA ILE A 73 -3.14 4.61 -8.44
C ILE A 73 -3.95 3.68 -7.54
N MET A 74 -3.44 3.33 -6.37
CA MET A 74 -4.16 2.48 -5.40
C MET A 74 -5.45 3.10 -4.91
N LYS A 75 -5.46 4.43 -4.71
CA LYS A 75 -6.66 5.19 -4.32
C LYS A 75 -7.58 5.55 -5.48
N SER A 76 -7.18 5.27 -6.73
CA SER A 76 -8.02 5.56 -7.90
C SER A 76 -9.22 4.61 -7.93
N ASP A 77 -10.35 5.14 -8.40
CA ASP A 77 -11.66 4.46 -8.40
C ASP A 77 -11.71 3.20 -9.29
N ARG A 78 -10.64 2.96 -10.07
CA ARG A 78 -10.47 1.76 -10.91
C ARG A 78 -10.31 0.47 -10.09
N MET A 79 -9.72 0.56 -8.89
CA MET A 79 -9.66 -0.55 -7.94
C MET A 79 -10.65 -0.36 -6.79
N GLY A 80 -10.90 0.89 -6.38
CA GLY A 80 -11.74 1.23 -5.23
C GLY A 80 -13.16 0.70 -5.32
N SER A 81 -13.86 0.91 -6.44
CA SER A 81 -15.24 0.44 -6.65
C SER A 81 -15.37 -1.09 -6.59
N LYS A 82 -14.46 -1.81 -7.23
CA LYS A 82 -14.43 -3.29 -7.22
C LYS A 82 -14.10 -3.83 -5.82
N LEU A 83 -13.12 -3.23 -5.15
CA LEU A 83 -12.73 -3.62 -3.79
C LEU A 83 -13.87 -3.32 -2.80
N ALA A 84 -14.52 -2.17 -2.91
CA ALA A 84 -15.67 -1.82 -2.07
C ALA A 84 -16.82 -2.82 -2.26
N SER A 85 -17.17 -3.19 -3.50
CA SER A 85 -18.20 -4.19 -3.76
C SER A 85 -17.86 -5.56 -3.15
N ALA A 86 -16.60 -5.98 -3.21
CA ALA A 86 -16.14 -7.23 -2.63
C ALA A 86 -16.10 -7.19 -1.09
N LEU A 87 -15.79 -6.04 -0.49
CA LEU A 87 -15.69 -5.85 0.96
C LEU A 87 -17.04 -5.69 1.66
N LEU A 88 -18.07 -5.20 0.97
CA LEU A 88 -19.43 -4.99 1.52
C LEU A 88 -20.19 -6.30 1.81
N GLY A 89 -19.64 -7.47 1.43
CA GLY A 89 -20.24 -8.79 1.68
C GLY A 89 -20.15 -9.32 3.11
N GLY A 90 -19.51 -8.60 4.04
CA GLY A 90 -19.39 -8.97 5.46
C GLY A 90 -18.31 -10.03 5.72
N ALA A 91 -17.36 -9.70 6.61
CA ALA A 91 -16.23 -10.52 7.04
C ALA A 91 -15.32 -11.03 5.91
N VAL A 92 -14.75 -10.12 5.12
CA VAL A 92 -13.65 -10.49 4.20
C VAL A 92 -12.35 -10.57 5.01
N ALA A 93 -11.88 -11.79 5.28
CA ALA A 93 -10.50 -12.01 5.69
C ALA A 93 -9.57 -11.25 4.72
N ALA A 94 -8.61 -10.49 5.26
CA ALA A 94 -7.73 -9.64 4.44
C ALA A 94 -7.15 -10.45 3.27
N GLN A 95 -7.47 -10.05 2.04
CA GLN A 95 -6.97 -10.73 0.84
C GLN A 95 -5.85 -9.92 0.20
N VAL A 96 -4.75 -10.62 -0.10
CA VAL A 96 -3.62 -10.06 -0.86
C VAL A 96 -3.78 -10.42 -2.33
N PHE A 97 -3.62 -9.42 -3.20
CA PHE A 97 -3.69 -9.58 -4.66
C PHE A 97 -2.42 -9.02 -5.29
N ASN A 98 -1.87 -9.77 -6.24
CA ASN A 98 -0.87 -9.25 -7.15
C ASN A 98 -1.56 -8.39 -8.22
N VAL A 99 -1.01 -7.20 -8.47
CA VAL A 99 -1.48 -6.28 -9.52
C VAL A 99 -0.37 -6.15 -10.55
N GLY A 100 -0.62 -6.63 -11.77
CA GLY A 100 0.38 -6.58 -12.84
C GLY A 100 -0.14 -7.14 -14.15
N ASN A 101 0.71 -7.08 -15.18
CA ASN A 101 0.34 -7.44 -16.54
C ASN A 101 0.25 -8.96 -16.78
N GLY A 102 0.79 -9.80 -15.89
CA GLY A 102 0.89 -11.25 -16.08
C GLY A 102 2.01 -11.66 -17.05
N ALA A 103 2.26 -10.87 -18.09
CA ALA A 103 3.42 -10.99 -18.96
C ALA A 103 4.53 -10.01 -18.54
N GLY A 104 5.78 -10.48 -18.59
CA GLY A 104 6.97 -9.65 -18.42
C GLY A 104 7.50 -9.15 -19.75
N PHE A 105 8.29 -8.08 -19.68
CA PHE A 105 9.05 -7.56 -20.81
C PHE A 105 10.52 -7.53 -20.41
N SER A 106 11.40 -7.92 -21.32
CA SER A 106 12.83 -7.76 -21.18
C SER A 106 13.23 -6.28 -21.23
N VAL A 107 14.41 -5.96 -20.70
CA VAL A 107 14.98 -4.61 -20.79
C VAL A 107 15.16 -4.19 -22.25
N GLY A 108 15.57 -5.13 -23.12
CA GLY A 108 15.72 -4.88 -24.57
C GLY A 108 14.41 -4.47 -25.24
N GLU A 109 13.34 -5.22 -25.01
CA GLU A 109 12.00 -4.90 -25.58
C GLU A 109 11.51 -3.52 -25.13
N VAL A 110 11.73 -3.17 -23.86
CA VAL A 110 11.38 -1.84 -23.34
C VAL A 110 12.18 -0.74 -24.05
N ILE A 111 13.49 -0.94 -24.24
CA ILE A 111 14.34 0.01 -24.97
C ILE A 111 13.85 0.18 -26.41
N GLU A 112 13.62 -0.91 -27.14
CA GLU A 112 13.15 -0.87 -28.53
C GLU A 112 11.83 -0.08 -28.67
N VAL A 113 10.87 -0.32 -27.79
CA VAL A 113 9.58 0.39 -27.82
C VAL A 113 9.75 1.87 -27.43
N CYS A 114 10.64 2.19 -26.49
CA CYS A 114 11.01 3.56 -26.17
C CYS A 114 11.63 4.28 -27.37
N GLU A 115 12.59 3.68 -28.06
CA GLU A 115 13.20 4.27 -29.26
C GLU A 115 12.17 4.49 -30.37
N ALA A 116 11.28 3.52 -30.59
CA ALA A 116 10.23 3.62 -31.60
C ALA A 116 9.21 4.74 -31.31
N ILE A 117 8.87 4.97 -30.03
CA ILE A 117 7.91 6.00 -29.63
C ILE A 117 8.53 7.39 -29.59
N THR A 118 9.77 7.49 -29.09
CA THR A 118 10.46 8.78 -28.91
C THR A 118 11.15 9.25 -30.18
N GLY A 119 11.45 8.33 -31.11
CA GLY A 119 12.30 8.60 -32.27
C GLY A 119 13.77 8.87 -31.90
N ARG A 120 14.17 8.59 -30.66
CA ARG A 120 15.52 8.84 -30.13
C ARG A 120 16.21 7.52 -29.84
N LYS A 121 17.50 7.44 -30.14
CA LYS A 121 18.33 6.28 -29.79
C LYS A 121 18.82 6.38 -28.35
N ALA A 122 18.75 5.28 -27.62
CA ALA A 122 19.28 5.18 -26.27
C ALA A 122 20.78 4.86 -26.32
N ASP A 123 21.59 5.51 -25.48
CA ASP A 123 22.97 5.09 -25.22
C ASP A 123 22.93 3.89 -24.26
N VAL A 124 23.09 2.68 -24.80
CA VAL A 124 23.00 1.42 -24.04
C VAL A 124 24.39 0.83 -23.84
N LYS A 125 24.75 0.59 -22.58
CA LYS A 125 26.00 -0.07 -22.20
C LYS A 125 25.67 -1.32 -21.39
N PHE A 126 26.27 -2.44 -21.78
CA PHE A 126 26.14 -3.69 -21.05
C PHE A 126 27.12 -3.69 -19.88
N GLU A 127 26.60 -3.94 -18.69
CA GLU A 127 27.37 -4.03 -17.45
C GLU A 127 27.15 -5.38 -16.78
N GLU A 128 27.92 -5.66 -15.74
CA GLU A 128 27.76 -6.88 -14.94
C GLU A 128 26.37 -6.94 -14.29
N ARG A 129 25.91 -8.18 -14.04
CA ARG A 129 24.63 -8.40 -13.37
C ARG A 129 24.66 -7.82 -11.97
N ARG A 130 23.67 -6.98 -11.66
CA ARG A 130 23.50 -6.45 -10.30
C ARG A 130 23.20 -7.61 -9.34
N GLN A 131 23.95 -7.67 -8.24
CA GLN A 131 23.75 -8.67 -7.21
C GLN A 131 22.35 -8.50 -6.59
N GLY A 132 21.60 -9.59 -6.49
CA GLY A 132 20.25 -9.60 -5.91
C GLY A 132 19.11 -9.54 -6.93
N ASP A 133 19.36 -9.15 -8.19
CA ASP A 133 18.31 -9.12 -9.21
C ASP A 133 18.00 -10.54 -9.73
N PRO A 134 16.73 -10.99 -9.70
CA PRO A 134 16.33 -12.24 -10.32
C PRO A 134 16.41 -12.13 -11.85
N ALA A 135 16.62 -13.26 -12.54
CA ALA A 135 16.69 -13.26 -14.01
C ALA A 135 15.31 -12.96 -14.65
N TYR A 136 14.23 -13.29 -13.94
CA TYR A 136 12.85 -13.09 -14.36
C TYR A 136 11.96 -12.90 -13.13
N LEU A 137 11.14 -11.86 -13.12
CA LEU A 137 10.18 -11.57 -12.06
C LEU A 137 8.93 -10.92 -12.66
N VAL A 138 7.79 -11.59 -12.54
CA VAL A 138 6.50 -11.08 -13.02
C VAL A 138 5.41 -11.35 -12.00
N ALA A 139 4.41 -10.47 -11.96
CA ALA A 139 3.24 -10.64 -11.11
C ALA A 139 2.18 -11.48 -11.81
N SER A 140 1.86 -12.67 -11.28
CA SER A 140 0.65 -13.41 -11.70
C SER A 140 -0.59 -12.61 -11.32
N ASN A 141 -1.49 -12.35 -12.28
CA ASN A 141 -2.72 -11.61 -12.08
C ASN A 141 -3.98 -12.51 -12.09
N GLU A 142 -3.81 -13.84 -12.03
CA GLU A 142 -4.90 -14.81 -12.07
C GLU A 142 -5.91 -14.58 -10.93
N LYS A 143 -5.40 -14.49 -9.69
CA LYS A 143 -6.25 -14.30 -8.50
C LYS A 143 -7.12 -13.04 -8.58
N ILE A 144 -6.56 -11.93 -9.04
CA ILE A 144 -7.30 -10.65 -9.11
C ILE A 144 -8.30 -10.65 -10.27
N LYS A 145 -7.98 -11.35 -11.36
CA LYS A 145 -8.89 -11.57 -12.49
C LYS A 145 -10.08 -12.41 -12.09
N GLU A 146 -9.86 -13.54 -11.43
CA GLU A 146 -10.93 -14.44 -11.00
C GLU A 146 -11.85 -13.81 -9.95
N ARG A 147 -11.27 -13.11 -8.96
CA ARG A 147 -12.01 -12.64 -7.78
C ARG A 147 -12.64 -11.26 -7.96
N LEU A 148 -12.02 -10.38 -8.74
CA LEU A 148 -12.48 -9.00 -8.94
C LEU A 148 -12.84 -8.69 -10.40
N GLY A 149 -12.68 -9.65 -11.32
CA GLY A 149 -12.84 -9.41 -12.75
C GLY A 149 -11.87 -8.33 -13.27
N TRP A 150 -10.79 -8.04 -12.55
CA TRP A 150 -9.83 -7.02 -12.94
C TRP A 150 -8.85 -7.60 -13.94
N GLN A 151 -8.58 -6.86 -15.01
CA GLN A 151 -7.58 -7.23 -15.99
C GLN A 151 -6.83 -5.97 -16.44
N PRO A 152 -5.54 -6.08 -16.77
CA PRO A 152 -4.81 -4.98 -17.39
C PRO A 152 -5.43 -4.62 -18.75
N THR A 153 -5.42 -3.33 -19.07
CA THR A 153 -6.03 -2.79 -20.30
C THR A 153 -5.03 -2.08 -21.21
N TYR A 154 -3.81 -1.85 -20.73
CA TYR A 154 -2.76 -1.15 -21.47
C TYR A 154 -1.60 -2.09 -21.77
N ASN A 155 -1.12 -2.05 -23.00
CA ASN A 155 0.08 -2.79 -23.43
C ASN A 155 1.35 -1.93 -23.22
N LEU A 156 2.53 -2.51 -23.52
CA LEU A 156 3.81 -1.82 -23.36
C LEU A 156 3.91 -0.51 -24.16
N PRO A 157 3.55 -0.46 -25.46
CA PRO A 157 3.48 0.80 -26.20
C PRO A 157 2.59 1.86 -25.56
N ASP A 158 1.40 1.51 -25.07
CA ASP A 158 0.48 2.48 -24.44
C ASP A 158 1.09 3.07 -23.15
N MET A 159 1.72 2.22 -22.34
CA MET A 159 2.40 2.63 -21.11
C MET A 159 3.55 3.59 -21.42
N ILE A 160 4.41 3.26 -22.39
CA ILE A 160 5.55 4.10 -22.78
C ILE A 160 5.08 5.42 -23.40
N ARG A 161 4.05 5.44 -24.27
CA ARG A 161 3.49 6.69 -24.81
C ARG A 161 3.00 7.63 -23.72
N THR A 162 2.30 7.07 -22.73
CA THR A 162 1.76 7.85 -21.62
C THR A 162 2.88 8.41 -20.74
N ALA A 163 3.89 7.60 -20.43
CA ALA A 163 5.08 8.02 -19.70
C ALA A 163 5.87 9.10 -20.46
N TRP A 164 6.09 8.91 -21.76
CA TRP A 164 6.80 9.88 -22.59
C TRP A 164 6.09 11.23 -22.66
N LYS A 165 4.76 11.21 -22.85
CA LYS A 165 3.95 12.43 -22.84
C LYS A 165 4.10 13.20 -21.53
N TRP A 166 4.05 12.49 -20.40
CA TRP A 166 4.26 13.08 -19.08
C TRP A 166 5.67 13.69 -18.94
N HIS A 167 6.71 12.94 -19.29
CA HIS A 167 8.09 13.43 -19.23
C HIS A 167 8.33 14.63 -20.14
N SER A 168 7.72 14.65 -21.33
CA SER A 168 7.84 15.77 -22.27
C SER A 168 7.07 17.02 -21.80
N SER A 169 6.05 16.87 -20.97
CA SER A 169 5.36 18.02 -20.38
C SER A 169 6.09 18.64 -19.18
N LEU A 170 7.06 17.92 -18.61
CA LEU A 170 7.87 18.41 -17.47
C LEU A 170 9.13 19.18 -17.92
N SER A 171 9.53 19.08 -19.20
CA SER A 171 10.68 19.84 -19.73
C SER A 171 10.36 21.31 -20.04
N ASP A 172 9.12 21.73 -19.81
CA ASP A 172 8.66 23.12 -19.97
C ASP A 172 8.57 23.88 -18.61
N GLU A 173 9.04 23.28 -17.50
CA GLU A 173 9.27 23.92 -16.18
C GLU A 173 10.77 24.02 -15.86
#